data_AF-A0A7X8SIF3-F1
#
_entry.id   AF-A0A7X8SIF3-F1
#
_cell.length_a   1.000
_cell.length_b   1.000
_cell.length_c   1.000
_cell.angle_alpha   90.00
_cell.angle_beta   90.00
_cell.angle_gamma   90.00
#
_symmetry.space_group_name_H-M   'P 1'
#
loop_
_entity.id
_entity.type
_entity.pdbx_description
1 polymer ?
#
loop_
_entity_poly.entity_id
_entity_poly.type
_entity_poly.pdbx_seq_one_letter_code
_entity_poly.pdbx_strand_id
1 'polypeptide(L)'
;MKNCWKYALMLGATLAFYSCDEDENGDVVNPEETTSIYFATDGDVSKTFTLEGANSSTEITIGPINVQVLFDVENKKMRMVSKYEDEYETSPGVGVDTMYVDDITVGLTTVDQSDDYDWSFTSNEDEALTWSYMFASDCNVIEQSEEGETSGETVDVDDFIHWNPDSSNYYISLRELSEMLGDDDDVEHPIDHTRSALRAFDDDPDNLPEEFDIIIWAKDGAIKDCSGL
;
A
#
# COMPACT_ATOMS: atom_id res chain seq x y z
N MET A 1 34.56 -26.53 43.12
CA MET A 1 34.00 -25.45 42.27
C MET A 1 33.38 -26.07 41.04
N LYS A 2 32.16 -26.60 41.19
CA LYS A 2 31.37 -27.16 40.09
C LYS A 2 29.92 -26.81 40.43
N ASN A 3 29.25 -26.09 39.53
CA ASN A 3 27.79 -25.90 39.41
C ASN A 3 27.31 -24.46 39.10
N CYS A 4 28.19 -23.46 38.93
CA CYS A 4 27.72 -22.12 38.52
C CYS A 4 27.27 -22.04 37.04
N TRP A 5 27.65 -23.00 36.20
CA TRP A 5 27.23 -23.06 34.79
C TRP A 5 25.73 -23.33 34.61
N LYS A 6 25.09 -24.09 35.52
CA LYS A 6 23.71 -24.56 35.31
C LYS A 6 22.65 -23.48 35.48
N TYR A 7 23.00 -22.34 36.09
CA TYR A 7 22.09 -21.23 36.31
C TYR A 7 22.22 -20.11 35.27
N ALA A 8 23.33 -20.04 34.52
CA ALA A 8 23.48 -19.08 33.44
C ALA A 8 22.62 -19.43 32.21
N LEU A 9 22.27 -20.70 32.04
CA LEU A 9 21.46 -21.18 30.91
C LEU A 9 19.94 -21.13 31.18
N MET A 10 19.50 -20.88 32.42
CA MET A 10 18.07 -20.73 32.76
C MET A 10 17.54 -19.30 32.63
N LEU A 11 18.41 -18.28 32.61
CA LEU A 11 17.99 -16.88 32.39
C LEU A 11 18.01 -16.49 30.89
N GLY A 12 18.70 -17.25 30.04
CA GLY A 12 18.68 -17.06 28.59
C GLY A 12 17.51 -17.77 27.88
N ALA A 13 16.80 -18.66 28.56
CA ALA A 13 15.66 -19.40 28.00
C ALA A 13 14.30 -18.79 28.39
N THR A 14 14.27 -17.74 29.21
CA THR A 14 13.03 -17.05 29.62
C THR A 14 12.69 -15.83 28.77
N LEU A 15 13.59 -15.40 27.87
CA LEU A 15 13.34 -14.32 26.88
C LEU A 15 13.07 -14.83 25.46
N ALA A 16 13.13 -16.15 25.24
CA ALA A 16 12.89 -16.77 23.92
C ALA A 16 11.51 -17.45 23.81
N PHE A 17 10.62 -17.25 24.79
CA PHE A 17 9.27 -17.82 24.83
C PHE A 17 8.18 -16.79 25.21
N TYR A 18 8.43 -15.50 24.98
CA TYR A 18 7.34 -14.54 24.78
C TYR A 18 6.82 -14.58 23.32
N SER A 19 6.91 -15.75 22.68
CA SER A 19 6.00 -16.15 21.60
C SER A 19 4.92 -17.03 22.24
N CYS A 20 4.11 -16.41 23.08
CA CYS A 20 2.79 -16.91 23.44
C CYS A 20 1.87 -15.72 23.19
N ASP A 21 1.22 -15.73 22.04
CA ASP A 21 -0.23 -15.57 22.02
C ASP A 21 -0.76 -16.48 20.90
N GLU A 22 -1.04 -17.72 21.31
CA GLU A 22 -2.24 -18.41 20.84
C GLU A 22 -3.38 -17.77 21.65
N ASP A 23 -3.93 -16.66 21.17
CA ASP A 23 -5.24 -16.20 21.63
C ASP A 23 -6.20 -16.22 20.44
N GLU A 24 -7.19 -17.10 20.52
CA GLU A 24 -8.28 -17.29 19.55
C GLU A 24 -9.28 -16.11 19.53
N ASN A 25 -8.81 -14.90 19.82
CA ASN A 25 -9.52 -13.64 19.59
C ASN A 25 -8.69 -12.88 18.56
N GLY A 26 -9.22 -12.69 17.34
CA GLY A 26 -8.49 -12.09 16.22
C GLY A 26 -7.60 -10.94 16.64
N ASP A 27 -6.33 -11.03 16.25
CA ASP A 27 -5.22 -10.16 16.65
C ASP A 27 -5.66 -8.71 16.78
N VAL A 28 -5.83 -8.25 18.03
CA VAL A 28 -6.08 -6.84 18.31
C VAL A 28 -4.75 -6.15 18.11
N VAL A 29 -4.65 -5.35 17.06
CA VAL A 29 -3.47 -4.53 16.78
C VAL A 29 -3.24 -3.60 17.98
N ASN A 30 -2.06 -3.67 18.59
CA ASN A 30 -1.63 -2.69 19.59
C ASN A 30 -0.98 -1.50 18.88
N PRO A 31 -1.66 -0.35 18.76
CA PRO A 31 -1.12 0.75 17.98
C PRO A 31 0.19 1.33 18.54
N GLU A 32 0.44 1.22 19.86
CA GLU A 32 1.63 1.77 20.53
C GLU A 32 2.92 0.96 20.31
N GLU A 33 2.80 -0.32 19.97
CA GLU A 33 3.94 -1.24 19.82
C GLU A 33 4.18 -1.65 18.36
N THR A 34 3.50 -0.99 17.42
CA THR A 34 3.52 -1.33 16.00
C THR A 34 4.85 -0.94 15.36
N THR A 35 5.55 -1.93 14.79
CA THR A 35 6.86 -1.74 14.12
C THR A 35 6.80 -1.97 12.61
N SER A 36 5.73 -2.60 12.13
CA SER A 36 5.42 -2.74 10.71
C SER A 36 3.92 -2.97 10.53
N ILE A 37 3.37 -2.48 9.42
CA ILE A 37 1.96 -2.61 9.09
C ILE A 37 1.82 -3.10 7.65
N TYR A 38 1.04 -4.15 7.46
CA TYR A 38 0.76 -4.74 6.16
C TYR A 38 -0.70 -4.52 5.78
N PHE A 39 -0.94 -3.92 4.62
CA PHE A 39 -2.26 -3.67 4.05
C PHE A 39 -2.42 -4.52 2.80
N ALA A 40 -3.60 -5.09 2.61
CA ALA A 40 -3.91 -5.77 1.36
C ALA A 40 -5.40 -5.79 1.04
N THR A 41 -5.73 -5.67 -0.24
CA THR A 41 -7.07 -6.04 -0.72
C THR A 41 -7.29 -7.55 -0.57
N ASP A 42 -8.55 -8.00 -0.51
CA ASP A 42 -8.89 -9.43 -0.49
C ASP A 42 -8.89 -10.02 -1.92
N GLY A 43 -7.75 -9.90 -2.61
CA GLY A 43 -7.59 -10.25 -4.02
C GLY A 43 -7.99 -9.11 -4.97
N ASP A 44 -8.43 -9.47 -6.18
CA ASP A 44 -8.88 -8.52 -7.20
C ASP A 44 -10.23 -7.91 -6.77
N VAL A 45 -10.25 -6.59 -6.58
CA VAL A 45 -11.42 -5.81 -6.21
C VAL A 45 -11.89 -4.99 -7.41
N SER A 46 -13.18 -5.03 -7.67
CA SER A 46 -13.84 -4.10 -8.59
C SER A 46 -15.02 -3.45 -7.87
N LYS A 47 -15.16 -2.13 -7.98
CA LYS A 47 -16.25 -1.39 -7.37
C LYS A 47 -16.95 -0.55 -8.43
N THR A 48 -18.24 -0.83 -8.63
CA THR A 48 -19.08 -0.02 -9.53
C THR A 48 -19.88 0.99 -8.71
N PHE A 49 -19.80 2.23 -9.12
CA PHE A 49 -20.56 3.35 -8.57
C PHE A 49 -21.61 3.78 -9.57
N THR A 50 -22.80 4.10 -9.08
CA THR A 50 -23.85 4.71 -9.88
C THR A 50 -23.99 6.16 -9.48
N LEU A 51 -23.72 7.06 -10.41
CA LEU A 51 -23.90 8.49 -10.23
C LEU A 51 -25.25 8.91 -10.76
N GLU A 52 -26.11 9.38 -9.87
CA GLU A 52 -27.42 9.92 -10.20
C GLU A 52 -27.31 11.42 -10.50
N GLY A 53 -27.30 11.76 -11.80
CA GLY A 53 -27.40 13.13 -12.27
C GLY A 53 -28.85 13.60 -12.41
N ALA A 54 -29.06 14.90 -12.61
CA ALA A 54 -30.40 15.49 -12.70
C ALA A 54 -31.28 14.90 -13.84
N ASN A 55 -30.67 14.30 -14.87
CA ASN A 55 -31.37 13.73 -16.04
C ASN A 55 -30.81 12.38 -16.54
N SER A 56 -29.81 11.80 -15.88
CA SER A 56 -29.18 10.53 -16.29
C SER A 56 -28.43 9.89 -15.13
N SER A 57 -28.38 8.56 -15.13
CA SER A 57 -27.50 7.77 -14.26
C SER A 57 -26.30 7.28 -15.06
N THR A 58 -25.09 7.43 -14.53
CA THR A 58 -23.86 6.88 -15.14
C THR A 58 -23.26 5.84 -14.20
N GLU A 59 -22.98 4.64 -14.71
CA GLU A 59 -22.26 3.61 -13.97
C GLU A 59 -20.77 3.67 -14.30
N ILE A 60 -19.91 3.63 -13.28
CA ILE A 60 -18.45 3.64 -13.42
C ILE A 60 -17.86 2.58 -12.55
N THR A 61 -16.93 1.81 -13.10
CA THR A 61 -16.27 0.72 -12.41
C THR A 61 -14.80 1.06 -12.23
N ILE A 62 -14.31 0.96 -10.99
CA ILE A 62 -12.89 0.98 -10.66
C ILE A 62 -12.43 -0.48 -10.52
N GLY A 63 -11.26 -0.80 -11.08
CA GLY A 63 -10.65 -2.13 -11.03
C GLY A 63 -11.03 -3.03 -12.23
N PRO A 64 -10.49 -4.27 -12.28
CA PRO A 64 -9.91 -5.03 -11.17
C PRO A 64 -8.60 -4.45 -10.66
N ILE A 65 -8.50 -4.27 -9.33
CA ILE A 65 -7.27 -3.85 -8.66
C ILE A 65 -6.98 -4.75 -7.46
N ASN A 66 -5.72 -5.15 -7.27
CA ASN A 66 -5.23 -5.88 -6.11
C ASN A 66 -3.97 -5.19 -5.58
N VAL A 67 -4.06 -4.62 -4.39
CA VAL A 67 -3.00 -3.79 -3.79
C VAL A 67 -2.50 -4.45 -2.53
N GLN A 68 -1.18 -4.45 -2.35
CA GLN A 68 -0.50 -4.79 -1.13
C GLN A 68 0.48 -3.67 -0.77
N VAL A 69 0.48 -3.22 0.48
CA VAL A 69 1.44 -2.23 1.00
C VAL A 69 2.06 -2.77 2.28
N LEU A 70 3.38 -2.72 2.38
CA LEU A 70 4.13 -2.97 3.60
C LEU A 70 4.80 -1.68 4.03
N PHE A 71 4.39 -1.17 5.19
CA PHE A 71 5.02 -0.05 5.86
C PHE A 71 5.95 -0.59 6.96
N ASP A 72 7.25 -0.42 6.81
CA ASP A 72 8.28 -0.85 7.74
C ASP A 72 8.82 0.37 8.48
N VAL A 73 8.27 0.60 9.69
CA VAL A 73 8.58 1.77 10.53
C VAL A 73 10.03 1.71 10.98
N GLU A 74 10.52 0.54 11.39
CA GLU A 74 11.86 0.38 11.93
C GLU A 74 12.95 0.64 10.89
N ASN A 75 12.76 0.12 9.67
CA ASN A 75 13.73 0.26 8.59
C ASN A 75 13.47 1.50 7.73
N LYS A 76 12.41 2.26 8.02
CA LYS A 76 11.99 3.46 7.28
C LYS A 76 11.82 3.18 5.79
N LYS A 77 11.00 2.18 5.47
CA LYS A 77 10.74 1.78 4.10
C LYS A 77 9.26 1.51 3.91
N MET A 78 8.80 1.81 2.70
CA MET A 78 7.49 1.40 2.24
C MET A 78 7.68 0.62 0.95
N ARG A 79 7.03 -0.55 0.85
CA ARG A 79 6.95 -1.30 -0.40
C ARG A 79 5.49 -1.50 -0.76
N MET A 80 5.15 -1.24 -2.01
CA MET A 80 3.83 -1.43 -2.57
C MET A 80 3.93 -2.37 -3.77
N VAL A 81 2.98 -3.30 -3.86
CA VAL A 81 2.77 -4.12 -5.04
C VAL A 81 1.31 -4.02 -5.45
N SER A 82 1.05 -3.56 -6.67
CA SER A 82 -0.31 -3.40 -7.20
C SER A 82 -0.49 -4.09 -8.54
N LYS A 83 -1.52 -4.92 -8.65
CA LYS A 83 -1.98 -5.55 -9.89
C LYS A 83 -3.25 -4.86 -10.37
N TYR A 84 -3.31 -4.50 -11.65
CA TYR A 84 -4.42 -3.73 -12.22
C TYR A 84 -4.56 -3.98 -13.72
N GLU A 85 -5.69 -3.55 -14.28
CA GLU A 85 -5.96 -3.53 -15.73
C GLU A 85 -5.65 -2.13 -16.29
N ASP A 86 -4.83 -2.05 -17.34
CA ASP A 86 -4.60 -0.78 -18.06
C ASP A 86 -5.50 -0.73 -19.30
N GLU A 87 -6.47 0.19 -19.30
CA GLU A 87 -7.39 0.41 -20.42
C GLU A 87 -6.82 1.36 -21.50
N TYR A 88 -5.71 2.06 -21.25
CA TYR A 88 -5.22 3.17 -22.07
C TYR A 88 -4.00 2.83 -22.96
N GLU A 89 -3.20 1.81 -22.65
CA GLU A 89 -2.22 1.25 -23.60
C GLU A 89 -2.90 0.40 -24.70
N THR A 90 -3.62 1.08 -25.60
CA THR A 90 -3.93 0.52 -26.92
C THR A 90 -2.69 0.55 -27.83
N SER A 91 -1.61 -0.07 -27.39
CA SER A 91 -0.55 -0.48 -28.31
C SER A 91 -1.18 -1.47 -29.31
N PRO A 92 -1.14 -1.20 -30.62
CA PRO A 92 -1.88 -2.00 -31.60
C PRO A 92 -1.34 -3.44 -31.62
N GLY A 93 -1.97 -4.34 -30.86
CA GLY A 93 -1.56 -5.72 -30.68
C GLY A 93 -1.78 -6.30 -29.27
N VAL A 94 -1.99 -5.46 -28.26
CA VAL A 94 -2.29 -5.87 -26.88
C VAL A 94 -3.80 -5.72 -26.64
N GLY A 95 -4.44 -6.76 -26.09
CA GLY A 95 -5.89 -6.79 -25.91
C GLY A 95 -6.36 -5.96 -24.72
N VAL A 96 -7.63 -5.56 -24.75
CA VAL A 96 -8.38 -4.78 -23.74
C VAL A 96 -8.56 -5.51 -22.39
N ASP A 97 -7.76 -6.55 -22.12
CA ASP A 97 -7.86 -7.44 -20.95
C ASP A 97 -6.47 -7.73 -20.34
N THR A 98 -5.48 -6.83 -20.55
CA THR A 98 -4.10 -7.08 -20.12
C THR A 98 -3.89 -6.53 -18.71
N MET A 99 -3.52 -7.42 -17.80
CA MET A 99 -3.22 -7.09 -16.42
C MET A 99 -1.73 -6.84 -16.25
N TYR A 100 -1.40 -5.86 -15.43
CA TYR A 100 -0.04 -5.46 -15.11
C TYR A 100 0.21 -5.51 -13.60
N VAL A 101 1.48 -5.47 -13.22
CA VAL A 101 1.93 -5.40 -11.83
C VAL A 101 3.00 -4.33 -11.70
N ASP A 102 2.76 -3.40 -10.78
CA ASP A 102 3.76 -2.49 -10.26
C ASP A 102 4.31 -3.01 -8.94
N ASP A 103 5.61 -2.90 -8.75
CA ASP A 103 6.31 -3.15 -7.49
C ASP A 103 7.25 -1.99 -7.22
N ILE A 104 6.90 -1.18 -6.22
CA ILE A 104 7.54 0.10 -5.89
C ILE A 104 8.03 0.02 -4.45
N THR A 105 9.28 0.40 -4.21
CA THR A 105 9.86 0.56 -2.88
C THR A 105 10.43 1.96 -2.72
N VAL A 106 10.00 2.62 -1.65
CA VAL A 106 10.39 3.99 -1.29
C VAL A 106 11.13 3.98 0.04
N GLY A 107 12.28 4.63 0.09
CA GLY A 107 12.99 4.94 1.34
C GLY A 107 12.37 6.15 2.03
N LEU A 108 12.28 6.14 3.36
CA LEU A 108 11.65 7.19 4.16
C LEU A 108 12.70 7.89 5.03
N THR A 109 12.60 9.21 5.14
CA THR A 109 13.48 10.01 6.02
C THR A 109 12.92 10.06 7.43
N THR A 110 11.61 10.25 7.55
CA THR A 110 10.87 10.39 8.81
C THR A 110 9.66 9.46 8.78
N VAL A 111 9.31 8.96 9.95
CA VAL A 111 8.09 8.19 10.20
C VAL A 111 7.65 8.59 11.60
N ASP A 112 6.49 9.21 11.71
CA ASP A 112 5.99 9.79 12.95
C ASP A 112 4.57 9.28 13.23
N GLN A 113 4.32 8.91 14.48
CA GLN A 113 2.99 8.52 14.95
C GLN A 113 2.36 9.67 15.74
N SER A 114 1.12 10.00 15.43
CA SER A 114 0.34 11.02 16.14
C SER A 114 -0.21 10.48 17.48
N ASP A 115 -0.76 11.39 18.30
CA ASP A 115 -1.42 11.00 19.57
C ASP A 115 -2.70 10.16 19.34
N ASP A 116 -3.29 10.24 18.15
CA ASP A 116 -4.46 9.47 17.74
C ASP A 116 -4.07 8.16 17.01
N TYR A 117 -2.77 7.85 17.01
CA TYR A 117 -2.12 6.68 16.42
C TYR A 117 -2.00 6.66 14.90
N ASP A 118 -2.40 7.72 14.21
CA ASP A 118 -2.19 7.87 12.77
C ASP A 118 -0.70 8.03 12.45
N TRP A 119 -0.29 7.62 11.25
CA TRP A 119 1.10 7.71 10.83
C TRP A 119 1.31 8.65 9.65
N SER A 120 2.31 9.51 9.80
CA SER A 120 2.85 10.39 8.76
C SER A 120 4.27 9.96 8.38
N PHE A 121 4.71 10.30 7.18
CA PHE A 121 6.09 10.09 6.75
C PHE A 121 6.53 11.12 5.72
N THR A 122 7.85 11.29 5.63
CA THR A 122 8.48 12.03 4.54
C THR A 122 9.37 11.07 3.75
N SER A 123 9.25 11.05 2.42
CA SER A 123 10.12 10.24 1.55
C SER A 123 11.57 10.74 1.59
N ASN A 124 12.50 9.91 1.14
CA ASN A 124 13.91 10.25 1.07
C ASN A 124 14.35 10.46 -0.37
N GLU A 125 14.52 11.72 -0.77
CA GLU A 125 14.97 12.11 -2.11
C GLU A 125 16.37 11.64 -2.47
N ASP A 126 17.21 11.34 -1.47
CA ASP A 126 18.59 10.85 -1.64
C ASP A 126 18.68 9.31 -1.68
N GLU A 127 17.59 8.60 -1.35
CA GLU A 127 17.56 7.14 -1.41
C GLU A 127 17.05 6.63 -2.76
N ALA A 128 17.55 5.45 -3.13
CA ALA A 128 17.16 4.84 -4.38
C ALA A 128 15.68 4.44 -4.33
N LEU A 129 14.88 5.03 -5.21
CA LEU A 129 13.55 4.53 -5.55
C LEU A 129 13.77 3.29 -6.40
N THR A 130 13.21 2.15 -5.98
CA THR A 130 13.20 0.97 -6.85
C THR A 130 11.78 0.72 -7.31
N TRP A 131 11.57 0.71 -8.62
CA TRP A 131 10.27 0.40 -9.19
C TRP A 131 10.43 -0.60 -10.33
N SER A 132 9.39 -1.41 -10.56
CA SER A 132 9.31 -2.29 -11.72
C SER A 132 7.88 -2.46 -12.16
N TYR A 133 7.70 -2.42 -13.48
CA TYR A 133 6.45 -2.58 -14.20
C TYR A 133 6.50 -3.90 -14.98
N MET A 134 5.51 -4.75 -14.78
CA MET A 134 5.52 -6.14 -15.25
C MET A 134 4.17 -6.54 -15.86
N PHE A 135 4.18 -7.51 -16.77
CA PHE A 135 2.96 -8.23 -17.12
C PHE A 135 2.53 -9.16 -15.98
N ALA A 136 1.27 -9.08 -15.53
CA ALA A 136 0.79 -9.94 -14.45
C ALA A 136 0.73 -11.44 -14.85
N SER A 137 0.61 -11.72 -16.14
CA SER A 137 0.41 -13.10 -16.63
C SER A 137 1.65 -13.99 -16.49
N ASP A 138 2.84 -13.40 -16.58
CA ASP A 138 4.11 -14.12 -16.59
C ASP A 138 5.23 -13.43 -15.80
N CYS A 139 4.95 -12.27 -15.19
CA CYS A 139 5.88 -11.45 -14.42
C CYS A 139 7.12 -11.04 -15.22
N ASN A 140 7.02 -10.96 -16.54
CA ASN A 140 8.07 -10.38 -17.36
C ASN A 140 8.11 -8.88 -17.13
N VAL A 141 9.29 -8.39 -16.71
CA VAL A 141 9.56 -6.96 -16.54
C VAL A 141 9.50 -6.28 -17.90
N ILE A 142 8.63 -5.28 -17.98
CA ILE A 142 8.48 -4.36 -19.10
C ILE A 142 9.47 -3.22 -18.93
N GLU A 143 9.46 -2.63 -17.73
CA GLU A 143 10.28 -1.49 -17.37
C GLU A 143 10.64 -1.54 -15.88
N GLN A 144 11.75 -0.93 -15.50
CA GLN A 144 12.19 -0.85 -14.11
C GLN A 144 13.19 0.29 -13.93
N SER A 145 13.29 0.78 -12.69
CA SER A 145 14.29 1.77 -12.30
C SER A 145 15.72 1.31 -12.63
N GLU A 146 16.57 2.25 -13.02
CA GLU A 146 18.00 2.01 -13.13
C GLU A 146 18.67 2.01 -11.74
N GLU A 147 19.81 1.32 -11.62
CA GLU A 147 20.54 1.30 -10.34
C GLU A 147 21.03 2.71 -9.97
N GLY A 148 20.60 3.20 -8.80
CA GLY A 148 20.95 4.53 -8.31
C GLY A 148 20.04 5.65 -8.81
N GLU A 149 18.92 5.32 -9.46
CA GLU A 149 17.80 6.23 -9.66
C GLU A 149 17.17 6.58 -8.31
N THR A 150 16.91 7.86 -8.11
CA THR A 150 16.36 8.44 -6.88
C THR A 150 15.04 9.11 -7.22
N SER A 151 14.12 9.26 -6.26
CA SER A 151 12.85 9.96 -6.53
C SER A 151 13.07 11.40 -6.99
N GLY A 152 14.21 12.03 -6.66
CA GLY A 152 14.55 13.40 -7.07
C GLY A 152 13.72 14.48 -6.36
N GLU A 153 12.64 14.07 -5.70
CA GLU A 153 11.72 14.92 -4.96
C GLU A 153 11.39 14.28 -3.60
N THR A 154 11.31 15.15 -2.60
CA THR A 154 10.80 14.81 -1.27
C THR A 154 9.28 14.96 -1.25
N VAL A 155 8.58 13.91 -0.87
CA VAL A 155 7.14 13.88 -0.66
C VAL A 155 6.88 13.81 0.84
N ASP A 156 6.16 14.79 1.37
CA ASP A 156 5.74 14.84 2.77
C ASP A 156 4.27 14.48 2.85
N VAL A 157 3.94 13.40 3.58
CA VAL A 157 2.58 12.87 3.67
C VAL A 157 2.15 12.84 5.13
N ASP A 158 1.16 13.67 5.44
CA ASP A 158 0.52 13.75 6.74
C ASP A 158 -0.66 12.76 6.83
N ASP A 159 -0.82 12.11 7.99
CA ASP A 159 -1.97 11.25 8.34
C ASP A 159 -2.31 10.23 7.23
N PHE A 160 -1.31 9.48 6.76
CA PHE A 160 -1.49 8.51 5.66
C PHE A 160 -2.08 7.17 6.12
N ILE A 161 -1.63 6.69 7.27
CA ILE A 161 -2.15 5.46 7.88
C ILE A 161 -3.04 5.86 9.02
N HIS A 162 -4.30 5.44 8.94
CA HIS A 162 -5.33 5.84 9.88
C HIS A 162 -5.64 4.74 10.87
N TRP A 163 -5.75 5.08 12.16
CA TRP A 163 -6.26 4.17 13.18
C TRP A 163 -7.78 4.27 13.29
N ASN A 164 -8.47 3.15 13.13
CA ASN A 164 -9.90 3.07 13.39
C ASN A 164 -10.15 2.44 14.77
N PRO A 165 -10.65 3.20 15.77
CA PRO A 165 -10.89 2.66 17.11
C PRO A 165 -12.07 1.67 17.16
N ASP A 166 -13.05 1.80 16.27
CA ASP A 166 -14.24 0.93 16.25
C ASP A 166 -13.90 -0.48 15.76
N SER A 167 -13.01 -0.59 14.77
CA SER A 167 -12.46 -1.87 14.31
C SER A 167 -11.19 -2.29 15.04
N SER A 168 -10.59 -1.38 15.85
CA SER A 168 -9.29 -1.57 16.49
C SER A 168 -8.23 -2.03 15.49
N ASN A 169 -8.18 -1.36 14.33
CA ASN A 169 -7.30 -1.73 13.23
C ASN A 169 -6.88 -0.51 12.40
N TYR A 170 -5.75 -0.62 11.70
CA TYR A 170 -5.29 0.40 10.77
C TYR A 170 -5.93 0.25 9.38
N TYR A 171 -6.04 1.34 8.65
CA TYR A 171 -6.40 1.35 7.25
C TYR A 171 -5.67 2.45 6.47
N ILE A 172 -5.62 2.29 5.15
CA ILE A 172 -5.23 3.32 4.19
C ILE A 172 -6.33 3.51 3.14
N SER A 173 -6.40 4.71 2.59
CA SER A 173 -7.25 5.02 1.43
C SER A 173 -6.52 4.68 0.12
N LEU A 174 -7.20 4.02 -0.82
CA LEU A 174 -6.66 3.88 -2.17
C LEU A 174 -6.50 5.24 -2.86
N ARG A 175 -7.34 6.23 -2.53
CA ARG A 175 -7.25 7.60 -3.04
C ARG A 175 -5.97 8.30 -2.55
N GLU A 176 -5.72 8.31 -1.24
CA GLU A 176 -4.50 8.90 -0.67
C GLU A 176 -3.24 8.21 -1.21
N LEU A 177 -3.27 6.88 -1.36
CA LEU A 177 -2.20 6.11 -2.00
C LEU A 177 -1.97 6.54 -3.45
N SER A 178 -3.03 6.89 -4.18
CA SER A 178 -2.95 7.38 -5.56
C SER A 178 -2.30 8.76 -5.68
N GLU A 179 -2.61 9.66 -4.75
CA GLU A 179 -2.08 11.02 -4.71
C GLU A 179 -0.58 11.01 -4.40
N MET A 180 -0.17 10.14 -3.47
CA MET A 180 1.24 9.97 -3.09
C MET A 180 2.15 9.56 -4.25
N LEU A 181 1.64 8.80 -5.22
CA LEU A 181 2.44 8.20 -6.29
C LEU A 181 2.61 9.08 -7.53
N GLY A 182 2.03 10.28 -7.53
CA GLY A 182 2.42 11.32 -8.48
C GLY A 182 1.27 11.99 -9.22
N ASP A 183 1.40 13.30 -9.34
CA ASP A 183 0.67 14.22 -10.21
C ASP A 183 1.57 14.73 -11.35
N ASP A 184 2.59 13.96 -11.70
CA ASP A 184 3.50 14.31 -12.78
C ASP A 184 2.81 14.04 -14.12
N ASP A 185 2.42 15.13 -14.78
CA ASP A 185 1.79 15.24 -16.10
C ASP A 185 2.49 14.44 -17.25
N ASP A 186 3.62 13.79 -16.98
CA ASP A 186 4.47 13.08 -17.96
C ASP A 186 4.62 11.56 -17.70
N VAL A 187 4.22 11.04 -16.54
CA VAL A 187 4.27 9.59 -16.21
C VAL A 187 2.98 9.18 -15.49
N GLU A 188 1.98 8.72 -16.25
CA GLU A 188 0.73 8.18 -15.71
C GLU A 188 1.03 6.87 -14.97
N HIS A 189 0.99 6.91 -13.63
CA HIS A 189 1.04 5.71 -12.81
C HIS A 189 -0.35 5.05 -12.76
N PRO A 190 -0.49 3.75 -12.63
CA PRO A 190 -1.79 3.09 -12.73
C PRO A 190 -2.73 3.25 -11.54
N ILE A 191 -2.22 3.64 -10.37
CA ILE A 191 -3.09 4.09 -9.26
C ILE A 191 -3.73 5.46 -9.61
N ASP A 192 -3.16 6.16 -10.60
CA ASP A 192 -3.77 7.29 -11.30
C ASP A 192 -5.01 6.88 -12.13
N HIS A 193 -5.34 5.59 -12.35
CA HIS A 193 -6.65 5.21 -12.92
C HIS A 193 -7.78 5.41 -11.92
N THR A 194 -7.51 5.20 -10.63
CA THR A 194 -8.44 5.62 -9.57
C THR A 194 -8.60 7.13 -9.68
N ARG A 195 -7.50 7.89 -9.70
CA ARG A 195 -7.54 9.35 -9.84
C ARG A 195 -8.14 9.84 -11.16
N SER A 196 -7.99 9.15 -12.28
CA SER A 196 -8.52 9.48 -13.61
C SER A 196 -10.00 9.19 -13.71
N ALA A 197 -10.45 8.05 -13.16
CA ALA A 197 -11.86 7.78 -12.95
C ALA A 197 -12.47 8.84 -12.04
N LEU A 198 -11.74 9.25 -10.99
CA LEU A 198 -12.15 10.28 -10.03
C LEU A 198 -12.16 11.71 -10.65
N ARG A 199 -11.17 12.09 -11.47
CA ARG A 199 -11.06 13.37 -12.20
C ARG A 199 -12.11 13.53 -13.30
N ALA A 200 -12.70 12.44 -13.78
CA ALA A 200 -13.85 12.52 -14.70
C ALA A 200 -15.11 13.10 -14.02
N PHE A 201 -15.12 13.26 -12.69
CA PHE A 201 -16.26 13.74 -11.90
C PHE A 201 -16.20 15.23 -11.56
N ASP A 202 -15.00 15.70 -11.22
CA ASP A 202 -14.68 17.07 -10.86
C ASP A 202 -13.21 17.27 -11.21
N ASP A 203 -12.80 18.49 -11.57
CA ASP A 203 -11.39 18.79 -11.85
C ASP A 203 -10.51 18.60 -10.59
N ASP A 204 -11.15 18.33 -9.44
CA ASP A 204 -10.56 18.16 -8.12
C ASP A 204 -11.06 16.85 -7.46
N PRO A 205 -10.27 15.76 -7.51
CA PRO A 205 -10.62 14.45 -6.93
C PRO A 205 -10.82 14.49 -5.40
N ASP A 206 -10.36 15.54 -4.72
CA ASP A 206 -10.50 15.73 -3.27
C ASP A 206 -11.97 16.00 -2.87
N ASN A 207 -12.80 16.48 -3.80
CA ASN A 207 -14.21 16.80 -3.54
C ASN A 207 -15.16 15.60 -3.66
N LEU A 208 -14.64 14.39 -3.90
CA LEU A 208 -15.46 13.21 -4.07
C LEU A 208 -15.94 12.65 -2.73
N PRO A 209 -17.23 12.28 -2.61
CA PRO A 209 -17.75 11.71 -1.37
C PRO A 209 -16.93 10.48 -0.93
N GLU A 210 -16.72 10.32 0.37
CA GLU A 210 -15.92 9.22 0.97
C GLU A 210 -16.42 7.82 0.53
N GLU A 211 -17.70 7.69 0.19
CA GLU A 211 -18.28 6.42 -0.30
C GLU A 211 -17.66 5.94 -1.63
N PHE A 212 -17.00 6.84 -2.37
CA PHE A 212 -16.27 6.56 -3.62
C PHE A 212 -14.86 6.03 -3.40
N ASP A 213 -14.44 5.86 -2.14
CA ASP A 213 -13.12 5.33 -1.81
C ASP A 213 -13.11 3.81 -1.61
N ILE A 214 -11.94 3.20 -1.78
CA ILE A 214 -11.65 1.81 -1.45
C ILE A 214 -10.70 1.81 -0.25
N ILE A 215 -11.24 1.44 0.91
CA ILE A 215 -10.47 1.31 2.15
C ILE A 215 -9.72 -0.02 2.14
N ILE A 216 -8.40 0.04 2.36
CA ILE A 216 -7.54 -1.13 2.47
C ILE A 216 -7.17 -1.30 3.95
N TRP A 217 -7.68 -2.36 4.56
CA TRP A 217 -7.44 -2.66 5.97
C TRP A 217 -6.09 -3.34 6.18
N ALA A 218 -5.47 -3.05 7.33
CA ALA A 218 -4.30 -3.79 7.78
C ALA A 218 -4.67 -5.24 8.12
N LYS A 219 -3.73 -6.15 7.85
CA LYS A 219 -3.88 -7.61 7.97
C LYS A 219 -2.58 -8.22 8.45
N ASP A 220 -2.67 -9.44 8.98
CA ASP A 220 -1.49 -10.28 9.13
C ASP A 220 -1.03 -10.80 7.78
N GLY A 221 0.25 -10.62 7.49
CA GLY A 221 0.80 -11.10 6.24
C GLY A 221 2.17 -10.55 5.92
N ALA A 222 2.57 -10.82 4.70
CA ALA A 222 3.77 -10.28 4.10
C ALA A 222 3.47 -10.01 2.63
N ILE A 223 4.15 -9.01 2.10
CA ILE A 223 4.01 -8.64 0.70
C ILE A 223 4.41 -9.81 -0.20
N LYS A 224 3.58 -10.07 -1.21
CA LYS A 224 3.85 -11.07 -2.23
C LYS A 224 4.31 -10.37 -3.51
N ASP A 225 5.34 -10.93 -4.13
CA ASP A 225 5.79 -10.50 -5.45
C ASP A 225 4.75 -10.87 -6.53
N CYS A 226 4.94 -10.42 -7.78
CA CYS A 226 4.02 -10.62 -8.90
C CYS A 226 3.44 -12.05 -9.01
N SER A 227 4.25 -13.10 -8.78
CA SER A 227 3.79 -14.50 -8.88
C SER A 227 2.79 -14.95 -7.79
N GLY A 228 2.61 -14.17 -6.74
CA GLY A 228 1.75 -14.48 -5.59
C GLY A 228 0.48 -13.63 -5.49
N LEU A 229 0.25 -12.72 -6.44
CA LEU A 229 -0.92 -11.86 -6.56
C LEU A 229 -2.14 -12.58 -7.13
#